data_AF-A0A7J5EGD4-F1
#
_entry.id   AF-A0A7J5EGD4-F1
#
_cell.length_a   1.000
_cell.length_b   1.000
_cell.length_c   1.000
_cell.angle_alpha   90.00
_cell.angle_beta   90.00
_cell.angle_gamma   90.00
#
_symmetry.space_group_name_H-M   'P 1'
#
loop_
_entity.id
_entity.type
_entity.pdbx_description
1 polymer ?
#
loop_
_entity_poly.entity_id
_entity_poly.type
_entity_poly.pdbx_seq_one_letter_code
_entity_poly.pdbx_strand_id
1 'polypeptide(L)' 'MSVPPAIPDVGATTQRLRQNPAFDPLKAGFGTEEYFVWSRFDGNTTVKDLILMTGLPTERAIEIVRLLWQ' A
#
# COMPACT_ATOMS: atom_id res chain seq x y z
N MET A 1 -3.24 9.96 -14.89
CA MET A 1 -3.28 9.88 -13.43
C MET A 1 -1.84 9.95 -12.92
N SER A 2 -1.52 10.92 -12.07
CA SER A 2 -0.18 11.06 -11.49
C SER A 2 -0.24 10.63 -10.02
N VAL A 3 0.68 9.76 -9.61
CA VAL A 3 0.83 9.40 -8.19
C VAL A 3 1.39 10.61 -7.43
N PRO A 4 0.76 11.03 -6.31
CA PRO A 4 1.23 12.18 -5.55
C PRO A 4 2.60 11.91 -4.91
N PRO A 5 3.41 12.96 -4.65
CA PRO A 5 4.73 12.81 -4.02
C PRO A 5 4.65 12.40 -2.54
N ALA A 6 3.50 12.62 -1.89
CA ALA A 6 3.22 12.19 -0.52
C ALA A 6 1.74 11.83 -0.37
N ILE A 7 1.45 10.89 0.53
CA ILE A 7 0.10 10.50 0.93
C ILE A 7 -0.14 11.03 2.35
N PRO A 8 -1.26 11.73 2.61
CA PRO A 8 -1.63 12.15 3.96
C PRO A 8 -1.59 10.98 4.94
N ASP A 9 -1.07 11.21 6.15
CA ASP A 9 -0.93 10.24 7.26
C ASP A 9 0.11 9.12 7.06
N VAL A 10 0.52 8.84 5.82
CA VAL A 10 1.51 7.80 5.48
C VAL A 10 2.90 8.39 5.22
N GLY A 11 2.98 9.54 4.52
CA GLY A 11 4.24 10.22 4.21
C GLY A 11 4.66 10.14 2.74
N ALA A 12 5.97 10.27 2.47
CA ALA A 12 6.51 10.38 1.10
C ALA A 12 6.33 9.08 0.30
N THR A 13 5.94 9.16 -0.98
CA THR A 13 5.72 7.97 -1.82
C THR A 13 7.02 7.31 -2.29
N THR A 14 8.17 7.94 -2.04
CA THR A 14 9.50 7.37 -2.24
C THR A 14 9.93 6.41 -1.13
N GLN A 15 9.18 6.33 -0.03
CA GLN A 15 9.45 5.39 1.04
C GLN A 15 9.14 3.94 0.62
N ARG A 16 9.72 2.98 1.33
CA ARG A 16 9.51 1.55 1.12
C ARG A 16 8.85 0.96 2.35
N LEU A 17 7.69 0.34 2.15
CA LEU A 17 6.93 -0.28 3.23
C LEU A 17 7.30 -1.75 3.37
N ARG A 18 7.31 -2.24 4.60
CA ARG A 18 7.54 -3.65 4.94
C ARG A 18 6.33 -4.20 5.67
N GLN A 19 6.00 -5.46 5.39
CA GLN A 19 4.99 -6.18 6.16
C GLN A 19 5.37 -6.22 7.64
N ASN A 20 4.39 -5.93 8.50
CA ASN A 20 4.50 -6.16 9.92
C ASN A 20 4.29 -7.67 10.19
N PRO A 21 5.29 -8.40 10.71
CA PRO A 21 5.16 -9.84 10.96
C PRO A 21 4.14 -10.20 12.05
N ALA A 22 3.75 -9.24 12.89
CA ALA A 22 2.69 -9.44 13.89
C ALA A 22 1.28 -9.23 13.30
N PHE A 23 1.18 -8.71 12.08
CA PHE A 23 -0.08 -8.45 11.41
C PHE A 23 -0.56 -9.70 10.66
N ASP A 24 -1.77 -10.16 10.98
CA ASP A 24 -2.42 -11.30 10.32
C ASP A 24 -3.50 -10.79 9.35
N PRO A 25 -3.23 -10.76 8.02
CA PRO A 25 -4.16 -10.23 7.04
C PRO A 25 -5.46 -11.04 6.92
N LEU A 26 -5.44 -12.32 7.30
CA LEU A 26 -6.63 -13.18 7.24
C LEU A 26 -7.60 -12.87 8.38
N LYS A 27 -7.09 -12.39 9.52
CA LYS A 27 -7.92 -11.94 10.66
C LYS A 27 -8.40 -10.51 10.52
N ALA A 28 -7.74 -9.70 9.69
CA ALA A 28 -8.09 -8.30 9.46
C ALA A 28 -9.34 -8.10 8.58
N GLY A 29 -9.90 -9.17 8.01
CA GLY A 29 -11.11 -9.10 7.17
C GLY A 29 -10.87 -8.45 5.81
N PHE A 30 -9.63 -8.48 5.32
CA PHE A 30 -9.25 -7.87 4.05
C PHE A 30 -9.80 -8.62 2.85
N GLY A 31 -10.19 -7.84 1.83
CA GLY A 31 -10.55 -8.35 0.52
C GLY A 31 -9.31 -8.64 -0.32
N THR A 32 -9.54 -9.06 -1.56
CA THR A 32 -8.48 -9.43 -2.51
C THR A 32 -7.55 -8.26 -2.83
N GLU A 33 -8.08 -7.04 -2.97
CA GLU A 33 -7.27 -5.86 -3.31
C GLU A 33 -6.36 -5.45 -2.16
N GLU A 34 -6.89 -5.41 -0.93
CA GLU A 34 -6.12 -5.08 0.27
C GLU A 34 -5.01 -6.11 0.50
N TYR A 35 -5.35 -7.40 0.39
CA TYR A 35 -4.36 -8.48 0.49
C TYR A 35 -3.29 -8.36 -0.59
N PHE A 36 -3.69 -8.09 -1.83
CA PHE A 36 -2.77 -7.95 -2.94
C PHE A 36 -1.81 -6.78 -2.74
N VAL A 37 -2.28 -5.60 -2.33
CA VAL A 37 -1.42 -4.44 -2.01
C VAL A 37 -0.48 -4.76 -0.86
N TRP A 38 -1.00 -5.32 0.24
CA TRP A 38 -0.20 -5.72 1.41
C TRP A 38 0.88 -6.75 1.07
N SER A 39 0.60 -7.69 0.16
CA SER A 39 1.57 -8.70 -0.30
C SER A 39 2.81 -8.09 -0.98
N ARG A 40 2.74 -6.82 -1.41
CA ARG A 40 3.82 -6.09 -2.07
C ARG A 40 4.62 -5.19 -1.13
N PHE A 41 4.32 -5.17 0.17
CA PHE A 41 5.12 -4.46 1.18
C PHE A 41 6.41 -5.25 1.48
N ASP A 42 7.33 -5.27 0.51
CA ASP A 42 8.54 -6.09 0.51
C ASP A 42 9.80 -5.37 1.03
N GLY A 43 9.71 -4.07 1.32
CA GLY A 43 10.83 -3.24 1.73
C GLY A 43 11.81 -2.83 0.64
N ASN A 44 11.56 -3.18 -0.62
CA ASN A 44 12.37 -2.88 -1.80
C ASN A 44 11.64 -1.94 -2.77
N THR A 45 10.34 -2.16 -2.93
CA THR A 45 9.45 -1.40 -3.82
C THR A 45 8.99 -0.12 -3.12
N THR A 46 9.07 1.03 -3.82
CA THR A 46 8.55 2.29 -3.28
C THR A 46 7.03 2.30 -3.30
N VAL A 47 6.38 3.09 -2.42
CA VAL A 47 4.91 3.24 -2.45
C VAL A 47 4.43 3.74 -3.83
N LYS A 48 5.22 4.62 -4.47
CA LYS A 48 4.94 5.09 -5.83
C LYS A 48 4.93 3.95 -6.84
N ASP A 49 5.98 3.13 -6.84
CA ASP A 49 6.09 2.00 -7.77
C ASP A 49 5.00 0.97 -7.50
N LEU A 50 4.72 0.71 -6.22
CA LEU A 50 3.63 -0.17 -5.79
C LEU A 50 2.29 0.28 -6.38
N ILE A 51 1.94 1.57 -6.26
CA ILE A 51 0.67 2.11 -6.77
C ILE A 51 0.57 1.94 -8.30
N LEU A 52 1.69 2.10 -9.01
CA LEU A 52 1.73 1.89 -10.47
C LEU A 52 1.65 0.41 -10.85
N MET A 53 2.25 -0.47 -10.06
CA MET A 53 2.31 -1.91 -10.32
C MET A 53 1.00 -2.64 -10.05
N THR A 54 0.12 -2.10 -9.21
CA THR A 54 -1.13 -2.80 -8.84
C THR A 54 -2.16 -2.79 -9.96
N GLY A 55 -2.06 -1.85 -10.92
CA GLY A 55 -3.05 -1.66 -11.98
C GLY A 55 -4.40 -1.09 -11.47
N LEU A 56 -4.50 -0.78 -10.18
CA LEU A 56 -5.68 -0.14 -9.59
C LEU A 56 -5.72 1.34 -9.96
N PRO A 57 -6.91 1.98 -9.92
CA PRO A 57 -7.01 3.43 -9.90
C PRO A 57 -6.13 4.00 -8.78
N THR A 58 -5.43 5.10 -9.07
CA THR A 58 -4.44 5.68 -8.13
C THR A 58 -5.08 6.00 -6.78
N GLU A 59 -6.28 6.57 -6.79
CA GLU A 59 -7.04 6.93 -5.60
C GLU A 59 -7.37 5.69 -4.75
N ARG A 60 -7.80 4.59 -5.40
CA ARG A 60 -8.11 3.33 -4.73
C ARG A 60 -6.87 2.70 -4.08
N ALA A 61 -5.74 2.70 -4.79
CA ALA A 61 -4.49 2.19 -4.23
C ALA A 61 -4.02 3.02 -3.02
N ILE A 62 -4.20 4.36 -3.07
CA ILE A 62 -3.89 5.25 -1.94
C ILE A 62 -4.77 4.95 -0.74
N GLU A 63 -6.08 4.76 -0.92
CA GLU A 63 -7.00 4.39 0.16
C GLU A 63 -6.56 3.10 0.86
N ILE A 64 -6.23 2.08 0.08
CA ILE A 64 -5.75 0.79 0.62
C ILE A 64 -4.44 0.98 1.37
N VAL A 65 -3.47 1.73 0.83
CA VAL A 65 -2.20 2.00 1.53
C VAL A 65 -2.43 2.73 2.85
N ARG A 66 -3.37 3.69 2.91
CA ARG A 66 -3.73 4.38 4.15
C ARG A 66 -4.37 3.44 5.17
N LEU A 67 -5.24 2.54 4.71
CA LEU A 67 -5.88 1.54 5.56
C LEU A 67 -4.87 0.54 6.13
N LEU A 68 -3.87 0.14 5.36
CA LEU A 68 -2.80 -0.78 5.77
C LEU A 68 -1.72 -0.15 6.66
N TRP A 69 -1.70 1.19 6.74
CA TRP A 69 -0.74 1.93 7.56
C TRP A 69 -1.20 2.10 9.02
N GLN A 70 -2.51 1.96 9.28
CA GLN A 70 -3.09 1.98 10.62
C GLN A 70 -2.77 0.70 11.39
#